data_AF-A0A2E9Q7Z3-F1
#
_entry.id   AF-A0A2E9Q7Z3-F1
#
_cell.length_a   1.000
_cell.length_b   1.000
_cell.length_c   1.000
_cell.angle_alpha   90.00
_cell.angle_beta   90.00
_cell.angle_gamma   90.00
#
_symmetry.space_group_name_H-M   'P 1'
#
loop_
_entity.id
_entity.type
_entity.pdbx_description
1 polymer ?
#
loop_
_entity_poly.entity_id
_entity_poly.type
_entity_poly.pdbx_seq_one_letter_code
_entity_poly.pdbx_strand_id
1 'polypeptide(L)'
;MADKVREIQDRLLKNIQDGDQLSAAIAYFPLIGWIYPLYFKKEDKLCQYHGKQGQRLNAVLIGLYLVMWFLENFWLTAWIFGTGSLLNPISSSVKIIALFGYLGLSLVAAYRAFMDEEWEIPFLQDIVDFFWDLMPERKSDQD
;
A
#
# COMPACT_ATOMS: atom_id res chain seq x y z
N MET A 1 -0.14 -34.52 4.89
CA MET A 1 -0.86 -33.24 4.75
C MET A 1 -1.26 -32.67 6.10
N ALA A 2 -1.82 -33.46 7.02
CA ALA A 2 -2.18 -33.00 8.37
C ALA A 2 -0.99 -32.40 9.15
N ASP A 3 0.21 -32.99 9.07
CA ASP A 3 1.39 -32.45 9.77
C ASP A 3 1.84 -31.08 9.26
N LYS A 4 1.78 -30.83 7.95
CA LYS A 4 2.08 -29.49 7.39
C LYS A 4 1.05 -28.46 7.83
N VAL A 5 -0.23 -28.85 7.90
CA VAL A 5 -1.31 -27.95 8.36
C VAL A 5 -1.13 -27.64 9.84
N ARG A 6 -0.71 -28.61 10.65
CA ARG A 6 -0.44 -28.42 12.08
C ARG A 6 0.81 -27.57 12.32
N GLU A 7 1.86 -27.75 11.53
CA GLU A 7 3.06 -26.91 11.58
C GLU A 7 2.76 -25.45 11.20
N ILE A 8 1.92 -25.24 10.18
CA ILE A 8 1.44 -23.91 9.80
C ILE A 8 0.59 -23.31 10.92
N GLN A 9 -0.30 -24.09 11.55
CA GLN A 9 -1.08 -23.64 12.71
C GLN A 9 -0.22 -23.29 13.92
N ASP A 10 0.78 -24.11 14.24
CA ASP A 10 1.66 -23.87 15.38
C ASP A 10 2.55 -22.64 15.16
N ARG A 11 3.03 -22.41 13.93
CA ARG A 11 3.69 -21.15 13.56
C ARG A 11 2.72 -19.97 13.63
N LEU A 12 1.50 -20.11 13.11
CA LEU A 12 0.48 -19.06 13.17
C LEU A 12 0.17 -18.68 14.62
N LEU A 13 -0.06 -19.66 15.49
CA LEU A 13 -0.37 -19.46 16.91
C LEU A 13 0.80 -18.84 17.67
N LYS A 14 2.03 -19.29 17.41
CA LYS A 14 3.24 -18.72 18.03
C LYS A 14 3.47 -17.26 17.59
N ASN A 15 3.26 -16.97 16.32
CA ASN A 15 3.39 -15.63 15.74
C ASN A 15 2.29 -14.66 16.20
N ILE A 16 1.07 -15.17 16.43
CA ILE A 16 -0.01 -14.41 17.08
C ILE A 16 0.35 -14.06 18.53
N GLN A 17 1.10 -14.94 19.21
CA GLN A 17 1.50 -14.79 20.60
C GLN A 17 2.61 -13.73 20.80
N ASP A 18 3.49 -13.53 19.80
CA ASP A 18 4.52 -12.48 19.84
C ASP A 18 3.96 -11.08 19.51
N GLY A 19 2.76 -10.97 18.92
CA GLY A 19 2.03 -9.70 18.70
C GLY A 19 2.67 -8.72 17.71
N ASP A 20 3.99 -8.76 17.54
CA ASP A 20 4.79 -7.88 16.67
C ASP A 20 4.56 -8.20 15.19
N GLN A 21 4.52 -9.48 14.81
CA GLN A 21 4.22 -9.91 13.43
C GLN A 21 2.79 -9.61 13.00
N LEU A 22 1.81 -9.75 13.91
CA LEU A 22 0.44 -9.31 13.66
C LEU A 22 0.37 -7.79 13.50
N SER A 23 1.09 -7.05 14.34
CA SER A 23 1.17 -5.58 14.28
C SER A 23 1.76 -5.11 12.94
N ALA A 24 2.77 -5.82 12.43
CA ALA A 24 3.36 -5.58 11.12
C ALA A 24 2.42 -5.94 9.97
N ALA A 25 1.68 -7.04 10.05
CA ALA A 25 0.67 -7.40 9.05
C ALA A 25 -0.50 -6.40 9.00
N ILE A 26 -0.91 -5.86 10.16
CA ILE A 26 -1.96 -4.83 10.26
C ILE A 26 -1.56 -3.55 9.50
N ALA A 27 -0.26 -3.28 9.29
CA ALA A 27 0.22 -2.14 8.50
C ALA A 27 -0.43 -2.03 7.11
N TYR A 28 -0.76 -3.18 6.52
CA TYR A 28 -1.31 -3.29 5.17
C TYR A 28 -2.84 -3.27 5.15
N PHE A 29 -3.49 -3.13 6.31
CA PHE A 29 -4.92 -2.93 6.35
C PHE A 29 -5.28 -1.61 5.64
N PRO A 30 -6.29 -1.61 4.76
CA PRO A 30 -6.56 -0.46 3.90
C PRO A 30 -6.79 0.83 4.68
N LEU A 31 -6.24 1.93 4.16
CA LEU A 31 -6.38 3.32 4.61
C LEU A 31 -5.77 3.67 5.97
N ILE A 32 -5.94 2.82 6.98
CA ILE A 32 -5.61 3.14 8.39
C ILE A 32 -4.64 2.17 9.04
N GLY A 33 -4.37 1.01 8.44
CA GLY A 33 -3.59 -0.07 9.03
C GLY A 33 -2.19 0.34 9.47
N TRP A 34 -1.54 1.18 8.68
CA TRP A 34 -0.20 1.71 8.92
C TRP A 34 -0.08 2.55 10.19
N ILE A 35 -1.17 3.14 10.71
CA ILE A 35 -1.15 3.98 11.91
C ILE A 35 -0.77 3.16 13.14
N TYR A 36 -1.26 1.93 13.25
CA TYR A 36 -1.03 1.09 14.41
C TYR A 36 0.47 0.78 14.66
N PRO A 37 1.21 0.18 13.71
CA PRO A 37 2.63 -0.10 13.90
C PRO A 37 3.48 1.18 14.02
N LEU A 38 3.14 2.26 13.30
CA LEU A 38 3.91 3.51 13.33
C LEU A 38 3.83 4.24 14.68
N TYR A 39 2.67 4.22 15.34
CA TYR A 39 2.46 4.97 16.58
C TYR A 39 2.60 4.13 17.85
N PHE A 40 2.22 2.85 17.82
CA PHE A 40 2.18 1.97 19.00
C PHE A 40 3.37 1.02 19.11
N LYS A 41 4.08 0.72 18.01
CA LYS A 41 5.24 -0.19 17.97
C LYS A 41 6.48 0.54 17.44
N LYS A 42 6.92 1.58 18.16
CA LYS A 42 8.05 2.45 17.75
C LYS A 42 9.43 1.80 17.92
N GLU A 43 9.55 0.86 18.84
CA GLU A 43 10.83 0.23 19.17
C GLU A 43 11.15 -0.98 18.28
N ASP A 44 10.12 -1.55 17.64
CA ASP A 44 10.28 -2.67 16.73
C ASP A 44 10.55 -2.18 15.30
N LYS A 45 11.76 -2.52 14.82
CA LYS A 45 12.23 -2.15 13.47
C LYS A 45 11.36 -2.78 12.38
N LEU A 46 10.85 -3.99 12.59
CA LEU A 46 10.07 -4.73 11.61
C LEU A 46 8.68 -4.12 11.47
N CYS A 47 8.01 -3.85 12.60
CA CYS A 47 6.76 -3.07 12.61
C CYS A 47 6.93 -1.70 11.94
N GLN A 48 8.02 -0.98 12.23
CA GLN A 48 8.28 0.32 11.63
C GLN A 48 8.54 0.26 10.13
N TYR A 49 9.24 -0.78 9.66
CA TYR A 49 9.48 -1.02 8.24
C TYR A 49 8.17 -1.24 7.49
N HIS A 50 7.37 -2.23 7.92
CA HIS A 50 6.09 -2.55 7.28
C HIS A 50 5.07 -1.42 7.44
N GLY A 51 5.09 -0.71 8.57
CA GLY A 51 4.29 0.50 8.80
C GLY A 51 4.56 1.61 7.78
N LYS A 52 5.82 1.97 7.55
CA LYS A 52 6.20 2.98 6.55
C LYS A 52 5.89 2.52 5.13
N GLN A 53 6.10 1.24 4.83
CA GLN A 53 5.80 0.68 3.52
C GLN A 53 4.29 0.67 3.24
N GLY A 54 3.47 0.27 4.21
CA GLY A 54 2.02 0.34 4.16
C GLY A 54 1.51 1.78 4.01
N GLN A 55 2.13 2.74 4.70
CA GLN A 55 1.81 4.16 4.53
C GLN A 55 2.08 4.65 3.10
N ARG A 56 3.25 4.34 2.53
CA ARG A 56 3.60 4.70 1.15
C ARG A 56 2.64 4.07 0.14
N LEU A 57 2.32 2.79 0.31
CA LEU A 57 1.38 2.08 -0.56
C LEU A 57 -0.02 2.71 -0.52
N ASN A 58 -0.51 3.09 0.66
CA ASN A 58 -1.77 3.81 0.82
C ASN A 58 -1.71 5.21 0.19
N ALA A 59 -0.61 5.94 0.36
CA ALA A 59 -0.43 7.27 -0.23
C ALA A 59 -0.46 7.21 -1.76
N VAL A 60 0.18 6.22 -2.38
CA VAL A 60 0.14 5.99 -3.84
C VAL A 60 -1.29 5.72 -4.30
N LEU A 61 -2.04 4.86 -3.61
CA LEU A 61 -3.43 4.56 -3.95
C LEU A 61 -4.32 5.81 -3.86
N ILE A 62 -4.22 6.56 -2.76
CA ILE A 62 -4.96 7.80 -2.54
C ILE A 62 -4.61 8.81 -3.63
N GLY A 63 -3.32 8.99 -3.95
CA GLY A 63 -2.86 9.88 -5.00
C GLY A 63 -3.45 9.52 -6.37
N LEU A 64 -3.42 8.23 -6.74
CA LEU A 64 -4.03 7.76 -7.99
C LEU A 64 -5.53 8.04 -8.04
N TYR A 65 -6.25 7.78 -6.95
CA TYR A 65 -7.69 8.06 -6.86
C TYR A 65 -7.99 9.55 -6.94
N LEU A 66 -7.17 10.41 -6.33
CA LEU A 66 -7.30 11.86 -6.43
C LEU A 66 -7.06 12.37 -7.85
N VAL A 67 -6.04 11.85 -8.54
CA VAL A 67 -5.77 12.17 -9.96
C VAL A 67 -6.96 11.77 -10.83
N MET A 68 -7.48 10.55 -10.65
CA MET A 68 -8.65 10.08 -11.40
C MET A 68 -9.89 10.90 -11.10
N TRP A 69 -10.13 11.19 -9.82
CA TRP A 69 -11.24 12.05 -9.42
C TRP A 69 -11.14 13.44 -10.05
N PHE A 70 -9.93 14.02 -10.08
CA PHE A 70 -9.68 15.30 -10.74
C PHE A 70 -9.99 15.22 -12.24
N LEU A 71 -9.48 14.20 -12.95
CA LEU A 71 -9.75 14.02 -14.38
C LEU A 71 -11.25 13.91 -14.70
N GLU A 72 -12.01 13.24 -13.83
CA GLU A 72 -13.44 12.99 -14.03
C GLU A 72 -14.34 14.17 -13.66
N ASN A 73 -13.95 14.99 -12.67
CA ASN A 73 -14.79 16.06 -12.12
C ASN A 73 -14.35 17.46 -12.55
N PHE A 74 -13.12 17.62 -13.03
CA PHE A 74 -12.63 18.92 -13.46
C PHE A 74 -13.23 19.30 -14.81
N TRP A 75 -13.88 20.46 -14.88
CA TRP A 75 -14.60 20.97 -16.05
C TRP A 75 -13.87 20.82 -17.41
N LEU A 76 -12.54 21.00 -17.46
CA LEU A 76 -11.75 20.87 -18.70
C LEU A 76 -11.49 19.42 -19.14
N THR A 77 -11.58 18.44 -18.25
CA THR A 77 -11.29 17.02 -18.52
C THR A 77 -12.52 16.13 -18.36
N ALA A 78 -13.54 16.59 -17.64
CA ALA A 78 -14.78 15.88 -17.37
C ALA A 78 -15.57 15.54 -18.63
N TRP A 79 -15.42 16.31 -19.71
CA TRP A 79 -16.03 15.97 -21.00
C TRP A 79 -15.39 14.75 -21.67
N ILE A 80 -14.14 14.41 -21.33
CA ILE A 80 -13.39 13.24 -21.84
C ILE A 80 -13.49 12.03 -20.88
N PHE A 81 -13.40 12.27 -19.57
CA PHE A 81 -13.30 11.20 -18.57
C PHE A 81 -14.52 11.09 -17.64
N GLY A 82 -15.39 12.09 -17.61
CA GLY A 82 -16.54 12.12 -16.71
C GLY A 82 -17.60 11.04 -17.01
N THR A 83 -18.58 10.90 -16.12
CA THR A 83 -19.47 9.73 -16.02
C THR A 83 -20.22 9.38 -17.31
N GLY A 84 -20.47 10.34 -18.19
CA GLY A 84 -21.15 10.13 -19.49
C GLY A 84 -20.22 10.05 -20.71
N SER A 85 -18.91 10.07 -20.51
CA SER A 85 -17.93 10.17 -21.61
C SER A 85 -17.40 8.82 -22.09
N LEU A 86 -16.84 8.84 -23.30
CA LEU A 86 -16.35 7.67 -24.02
C LEU A 86 -15.14 7.01 -23.35
N LEU A 87 -14.32 7.77 -22.60
CA LEU A 87 -13.17 7.22 -21.87
C LEU A 87 -13.46 6.88 -20.40
N ASN A 88 -14.68 7.11 -19.89
CA ASN A 88 -15.04 6.69 -18.53
C ASN A 88 -14.83 5.18 -18.27
N PRO A 89 -15.19 4.26 -19.20
CA PRO A 89 -14.90 2.85 -18.99
C PRO A 89 -13.40 2.58 -18.78
N ILE A 90 -12.53 3.38 -19.39
CA ILE A 90 -11.08 3.27 -19.23
C ILE A 90 -10.65 3.78 -17.86
N SER A 91 -11.08 4.98 -17.44
CA SER A 91 -10.74 5.51 -16.11
C SER A 91 -11.26 4.62 -14.98
N SER A 92 -12.48 4.09 -15.14
CA SER A 92 -13.07 3.10 -14.25
C SER A 92 -12.28 1.80 -14.21
N SER A 93 -11.83 1.28 -15.36
CA SER A 93 -10.99 0.08 -15.42
C SER A 93 -9.65 0.29 -14.72
N VAL A 94 -9.01 1.45 -14.89
CA VAL A 94 -7.74 1.76 -14.21
C VAL A 94 -7.93 1.77 -12.68
N LYS A 95 -9.01 2.39 -12.17
CA LYS A 95 -9.32 2.36 -10.73
C LYS A 95 -9.51 0.95 -10.20
N ILE A 96 -10.22 0.09 -10.95
CA ILE A 96 -10.44 -1.31 -10.56
C ILE A 96 -9.12 -2.08 -10.56
N ILE A 97 -8.31 -1.96 -11.61
CA ILE A 97 -7.00 -2.63 -11.70
C ILE A 97 -6.08 -2.16 -10.57
N ALA A 98 -6.05 -0.85 -10.29
CA ALA A 98 -5.27 -0.29 -9.19
C ALA A 98 -5.73 -0.84 -7.84
N LEU A 99 -7.04 -0.97 -7.62
CA LEU A 99 -7.59 -1.54 -6.39
C LEU A 99 -7.23 -3.02 -6.22
N PHE A 100 -7.37 -3.83 -7.27
CA PHE A 100 -6.99 -5.24 -7.22
C PHE A 100 -5.48 -5.43 -7.06
N GLY A 101 -4.67 -4.61 -7.75
CA GLY A 101 -3.22 -4.59 -7.58
C GLY A 101 -2.84 -4.22 -6.16
N TYR A 102 -3.46 -3.19 -5.59
CA TYR A 102 -3.27 -2.79 -4.20
C TYR A 102 -3.64 -3.91 -3.22
N LEU A 103 -4.82 -4.52 -3.36
CA LEU A 103 -5.26 -5.61 -2.47
C LEU A 103 -4.33 -6.82 -2.57
N GLY A 104 -3.92 -7.19 -3.78
CA GLY A 104 -2.96 -8.27 -4.00
C GLY A 104 -1.60 -7.99 -3.34
N LEU A 105 -1.06 -6.78 -3.55
CA LEU A 105 0.20 -6.36 -2.94
C LEU A 105 0.11 -6.29 -1.41
N SER A 106 -0.97 -5.73 -0.87
CA SER A 106 -1.22 -5.68 0.58
C SER A 106 -1.32 -7.08 1.19
N LEU A 107 -1.98 -8.03 0.53
CA LEU A 107 -2.04 -9.42 1.01
C LEU A 107 -0.68 -10.11 0.98
N VAL A 108 0.09 -9.94 -0.10
CA VAL A 108 1.43 -10.54 -0.21
C VAL A 108 2.39 -9.91 0.81
N ALA A 109 2.35 -8.59 0.97
CA ALA A 109 3.19 -7.89 1.91
C ALA A 109 2.79 -8.20 3.36
N ALA A 110 1.50 -8.32 3.68
CA ALA A 110 1.03 -8.80 4.98
C ALA A 110 1.47 -10.23 5.27
N TYR A 111 1.40 -11.12 4.27
CA TYR A 111 1.86 -12.51 4.41
C TYR A 111 3.36 -12.59 4.70
N ARG A 112 4.17 -11.76 4.01
CA ARG A 112 5.61 -11.70 4.24
C ARG A 112 6.00 -11.04 5.55
N ALA A 113 5.28 -9.99 5.96
CA ALA A 113 5.41 -9.40 7.29
C ALA A 113 5.10 -10.42 8.39
N PHE A 114 4.12 -11.29 8.17
CA PHE A 114 3.80 -12.38 9.09
C PHE A 114 4.90 -13.46 9.17
N MET A 115 5.71 -13.60 8.12
CA MET A 115 6.87 -14.48 8.07
C MET A 115 8.15 -13.82 8.60
N ASP A 116 8.06 -12.63 9.19
CA ASP A 116 9.21 -11.83 9.65
C ASP A 116 10.20 -11.48 8.52
N GLU A 117 9.73 -11.46 7.27
CA GLU A 117 10.54 -11.06 6.12
C GLU A 117 10.40 -9.57 5.84
N GLU A 118 11.53 -8.84 5.90
CA GLU A 118 11.65 -7.47 5.41
C GLU A 118 11.60 -7.44 3.87
N TRP A 119 10.42 -7.70 3.32
CA TRP A 119 10.22 -7.68 1.89
C TRP A 119 9.88 -6.28 1.38
N GLU A 120 10.75 -5.76 0.53
CA GLU A 120 10.52 -4.53 -0.22
C GLU A 120 9.48 -4.81 -1.32
N ILE A 121 8.37 -4.06 -1.35
CA ILE A 121 7.45 -4.14 -2.49
C ILE A 121 8.20 -3.62 -3.73
N PRO A 122 8.40 -4.46 -4.75
CA PRO A 122 9.07 -4.06 -5.98
C PRO A 122 8.25 -2.97 -6.67
N PHE A 123 8.93 -2.01 -7.33
CA PHE A 123 8.34 -0.85 -8.01
C PHE A 123 7.71 0.22 -7.09
N LEU A 124 7.51 -0.05 -5.80
CA LEU A 124 6.92 0.97 -4.90
C LEU A 124 7.85 2.18 -4.75
N GLN A 125 9.16 1.95 -4.63
CA GLN A 125 10.16 3.03 -4.60
C GLN A 125 10.18 3.77 -5.93
N ASP A 126 10.27 3.06 -7.06
CA ASP A 126 10.25 3.67 -8.39
C ASP A 126 9.02 4.54 -8.64
N ILE A 127 7.83 4.10 -8.22
CA ILE A 127 6.59 4.87 -8.34
C ILE A 127 6.66 6.12 -7.46
N VAL A 128 7.08 5.97 -6.21
CA VAL A 128 7.20 7.08 -5.27
C VAL A 128 8.24 8.10 -5.77
N ASP A 129 9.39 7.64 -6.27
CA ASP A 129 10.46 8.47 -6.81
C ASP A 129 10.01 9.17 -8.10
N PHE A 130 9.29 8.48 -8.99
CA PHE A 130 8.66 9.11 -10.15
C PHE A 130 7.71 10.25 -9.75
N PHE A 131 6.88 10.04 -8.72
CA PHE A 131 6.00 11.09 -8.21
C PHE A 131 6.79 12.24 -7.55
N TRP A 132 7.89 11.95 -6.86
CA TRP A 132 8.77 12.96 -6.28
C TRP A 132 9.50 13.78 -7.34
N ASP A 133 9.98 13.15 -8.40
CA ASP A 133 10.62 13.83 -9.55
C ASP A 133 9.64 14.73 -10.30
N LEU A 134 8.35 14.38 -10.31
CA LEU A 134 7.30 15.21 -10.89
C LEU A 134 7.01 16.48 -10.07
N MET A 135 7.36 16.50 -8.77
CA MET A 135 7.16 17.65 -7.89
C MET A 135 8.44 18.52 -7.87
N PRO A 136 8.40 19.76 -8.40
CA PRO A 136 9.59 20.57 -8.61
C PRO A 136 10.25 21.11 -7.33
N GLU A 137 9.72 20.83 -6.14
CA GLU A 137 9.99 21.59 -4.92
C GLU A 137 11.15 21.06 -4.04
N ARG A 138 12.10 20.30 -4.60
CA ARG A 138 13.27 19.87 -3.81
C ARG A 138 14.59 19.79 -4.55
N LYS A 139 14.86 20.75 -5.45
CA LYS A 139 16.23 20.96 -5.96
C LYS A 139 17.08 21.93 -5.12
N SER A 140 16.60 22.47 -3.98
CA SER A 140 17.33 23.55 -3.26
C SER A 140 18.09 23.15 -1.98
N ASP A 141 18.12 21.89 -1.57
CA ASP A 141 18.75 21.50 -0.29
C ASP A 141 19.93 20.53 -0.44
N GLN A 142 20.63 20.62 -1.58
CA GLN A 142 21.94 19.98 -1.77
C GLN A 142 22.91 20.97 -2.41
N ASP A 143 23.30 21.99 -1.63
CA ASP A 143 24.59 22.70 -1.75
C ASP A 143 25.22 22.77 -0.35
#